data_AF-A0A8X7BLL7-F1
#
_entry.id   AF-A0A8X7BLL7-F1
#
_cell.length_a   1.000
_cell.length_b   1.000
_cell.length_c   1.000
_cell.angle_alpha   90.00
_cell.angle_beta   90.00
_cell.angle_gamma   90.00
#
_symmetry.space_group_name_H-M   'P 1'
#
loop_
_entity.id
_entity.type
_entity.pdbx_description
1 polymer ?
#
loop_
_entity_poly.entity_id
_entity_poly.type
_entity_poly.pdbx_seq_one_letter_code
_entity_poly.pdbx_strand_id
1 'polypeptide(L)'
;MPSIGVYHPYGLASILTGLESNRACVGYAWPTNCSPSTSSRLPELRGALLDEWCNIPQDQIYNLILSMPRRCKACIASCERHTPY
;
A
#
# COMPACT_ATOMS: atom_id res chain seq x y z
N MET A 1 -19.22 41.36 1.92
CA MET A 1 -18.40 40.80 0.82
C MET A 1 -17.02 40.46 1.35
N PRO A 2 -16.54 39.22 1.17
CA PRO A 2 -15.13 38.99 0.88
C PRO A 2 -14.98 38.24 -0.45
N SER A 3 -14.17 38.80 -1.34
CA SER A 3 -13.97 38.34 -2.71
C SER A 3 -13.02 37.15 -2.78
N ILE A 4 -13.40 36.23 -3.66
CA ILE A 4 -12.79 34.93 -3.92
C ILE A 4 -11.40 35.15 -4.51
N GLY A 5 -10.37 34.63 -3.84
CA GLY A 5 -8.97 34.74 -4.25
C GLY A 5 -8.72 34.04 -5.58
N VAL A 6 -8.29 34.83 -6.57
CA VAL A 6 -7.91 34.39 -7.91
C VAL A 6 -6.63 33.54 -7.81
N TYR A 7 -6.74 32.25 -8.08
CA TYR A 7 -5.57 31.38 -8.26
C TYR A 7 -4.81 31.82 -9.52
N HIS A 8 -3.56 32.21 -9.31
CA HIS A 8 -2.65 32.73 -10.31
C HIS A 8 -2.22 31.63 -11.32
N PRO A 9 -2.17 31.92 -12.64
CA PRO A 9 -2.06 30.90 -13.70
C PRO A 9 -0.76 30.08 -13.69
N TYR A 10 0.28 30.52 -12.97
CA TYR A 10 1.53 29.76 -12.86
C TYR A 10 1.45 28.61 -11.84
N GLY A 11 0.48 28.60 -10.92
CA GLY A 11 0.36 27.56 -9.89
C GLY A 11 -0.13 26.22 -10.44
N LEU A 12 -1.12 26.25 -11.34
CA LEU A 12 -1.65 25.03 -11.97
C LEU A 12 -0.65 24.42 -12.97
N ALA A 13 0.09 25.26 -13.69
CA ALA A 13 1.15 24.81 -14.59
C ALA A 13 2.25 24.06 -13.82
N SER A 14 2.70 24.59 -12.67
CA SER A 14 3.69 23.89 -11.83
C SER A 14 3.18 22.55 -11.27
N ILE A 15 1.89 22.44 -10.95
CA ILE A 15 1.28 21.19 -10.48
C ILE A 15 1.18 20.17 -11.61
N LEU A 16 0.78 20.60 -12.82
CA LEU A 16 0.71 19.71 -13.99
C LEU A 16 2.10 19.24 -14.41
N THR A 17 3.09 20.13 -14.46
CA THR A 17 4.50 19.77 -14.71
C THR A 17 5.06 18.87 -13.61
N GLY A 18 4.68 19.08 -12.35
CA GLY A 18 5.02 18.21 -11.24
C GLY A 18 4.38 16.80 -11.35
N LEU A 19 3.13 16.71 -11.79
CA LEU A 19 2.46 15.43 -12.04
C LEU A 19 3.04 14.71 -13.26
N GLU A 20 3.43 15.43 -14.32
CA GLU A 20 4.15 14.86 -15.47
C GLU A 20 5.56 14.39 -15.11
N SER A 21 6.27 15.15 -14.27
CA SER A 21 7.58 14.76 -13.73
C SER A 21 7.47 13.51 -12.85
N ASN A 22 6.43 13.43 -12.01
CA ASN A 22 6.13 12.21 -11.26
C ASN A 22 5.74 11.04 -12.17
N ARG A 23 5.03 11.28 -13.27
CA ARG A 23 4.70 10.26 -14.28
C ARG A 23 5.95 9.73 -15.00
N ALA A 24 6.97 10.58 -15.21
CA ALA A 24 8.27 10.17 -15.73
C ALA A 24 9.09 9.37 -14.70
N CYS A 25 9.02 9.72 -13.41
CA CYS A 25 9.66 8.94 -12.34
C CYS A 25 8.97 7.59 -12.05
N VAL A 26 7.66 7.49 -12.28
CA VAL A 26 6.90 6.22 -12.26
C VAL A 26 7.08 5.44 -13.59
N GLY A 27 7.93 5.96 -14.50
CA GLY A 27 8.17 5.42 -15.84
C GLY A 27 9.58 4.87 -16.08
N TYR A 28 10.41 4.69 -15.05
CA TYR A 28 11.63 3.89 -15.24
C TYR A 28 11.22 2.44 -15.39
N ALA A 29 11.25 1.95 -16.62
CA ALA A 29 11.36 0.56 -16.94
C ALA A 29 12.48 -0.06 -16.11
N TRP A 30 12.13 -1.05 -15.31
CA TRP A 30 13.10 -1.78 -14.49
C TRP A 30 13.99 -2.49 -15.51
N PRO A 31 15.32 -2.54 -15.35
CA PRO A 31 16.14 -3.39 -16.19
C PRO A 31 15.71 -4.85 -15.93
N THR A 32 14.75 -5.37 -16.68
CA THR A 32 14.46 -6.82 -16.75
C THR A 32 15.55 -7.55 -17.53
N ASN A 33 16.78 -7.04 -17.51
CA ASN A 33 17.96 -7.84 -17.74
C ASN A 33 18.58 -8.24 -16.40
N CYS A 34 17.77 -8.88 -15.55
CA CYS A 34 18.29 -9.93 -14.70
C CYS A 34 18.12 -11.21 -15.52
N SER A 35 19.23 -11.73 -16.06
CA SER A 35 19.29 -13.08 -16.62
C SER A 35 18.51 -14.03 -15.73
N PRO A 36 17.60 -14.85 -16.27
CA PRO A 36 16.89 -15.84 -15.47
C PRO A 36 17.90 -16.94 -15.08
N SER A 37 18.60 -16.76 -13.97
CA SER A 37 18.91 -17.88 -13.08
C SER A 37 17.62 -18.22 -12.34
N THR A 38 16.59 -18.63 -13.10
CA THR A 38 15.30 -19.07 -12.58
C THR A 38 15.51 -20.35 -11.81
N SER A 39 15.66 -20.23 -10.50
CA SER A 39 14.92 -21.10 -9.60
C SER A 39 13.45 -20.99 -10.03
N SER A 40 12.95 -21.99 -10.76
CA SER A 40 11.55 -22.08 -11.27
C SER A 40 10.48 -21.90 -10.18
N ARG A 41 10.87 -21.97 -8.91
CA ARG A 41 9.99 -21.87 -7.75
C ARG A 41 9.58 -20.45 -7.36
N LEU A 42 10.34 -19.43 -7.76
CA LEU A 42 10.07 -18.04 -7.34
C LEU A 42 8.89 -17.40 -8.09
N PRO A 43 8.76 -17.55 -9.42
CA PRO A 43 7.57 -17.07 -10.14
C PRO A 43 6.30 -17.80 -9.70
N GLU A 44 6.38 -19.11 -9.47
CA GLU A 44 5.27 -19.94 -9.00
C GLU A 44 4.83 -19.54 -7.57
N LEU A 45 5.79 -19.36 -6.66
CA LEU A 45 5.50 -18.88 -5.30
C LEU A 45 4.84 -17.49 -5.32
N ARG A 46 5.33 -16.58 -6.18
CA ARG A 46 4.73 -15.25 -6.31
C ARG A 46 3.30 -15.35 -6.83
N GLY A 47 3.03 -16.22 -7.80
CA GLY A 47 1.68 -16.48 -8.29
C GLY A 47 0.76 -17.04 -7.21
N ALA A 48 1.22 -18.07 -6.48
CA ALA A 48 0.46 -18.72 -5.40
C ALA A 48 0.13 -17.75 -4.26
N LEU A 49 1.06 -16.87 -3.87
CA LEU A 49 0.81 -15.86 -2.84
C LEU A 49 -0.21 -14.80 -3.27
N LEU A 50 -0.18 -14.40 -4.54
CA LEU A 50 -1.16 -13.46 -5.08
C LEU A 50 -2.54 -14.08 -5.19
N ASP A 51 -2.61 -15.35 -5.60
CA ASP A 51 -3.86 -16.11 -5.65
C ASP A 51 -4.48 -16.25 -4.26
N GLU A 52 -3.68 -16.70 -3.28
CA GLU A 52 -4.12 -16.82 -1.88
C GLU A 52 -4.57 -15.47 -1.31
N TRP A 53 -3.82 -14.40 -1.58
CA TRP A 53 -4.21 -13.05 -1.15
C TRP A 53 -5.54 -12.60 -1.73
N CYS A 54 -5.79 -12.86 -3.02
CA CYS A 54 -7.07 -12.57 -3.67
C CYS A 54 -8.23 -13.41 -3.14
N ASN A 55 -7.94 -14.60 -2.58
CA ASN A 55 -8.93 -15.50 -2.01
C ASN A 55 -9.30 -15.17 -0.55
N ILE A 56 -8.58 -14.27 0.13
CA ILE A 56 -8.93 -13.85 1.49
C ILE A 56 -10.24 -13.06 1.45
N PRO A 57 -11.32 -13.55 2.08
CA PRO A 57 -12.60 -12.87 1.99
C PRO A 57 -12.60 -11.64 2.90
N GLN A 58 -13.23 -10.58 2.41
CA GLN A 58 -13.15 -9.26 3.03
C GLN A 58 -13.76 -9.22 4.44
N ASP A 59 -14.74 -10.07 4.74
CA ASP A 59 -15.34 -10.22 6.06
C ASP A 59 -14.33 -10.72 7.10
N GLN A 60 -13.40 -11.60 6.74
CA GLN A 60 -12.33 -12.03 7.64
C GLN A 60 -11.40 -10.86 7.99
N ILE A 61 -11.08 -10.02 7.01
CA ILE A 61 -10.29 -8.79 7.24
C ILE A 61 -11.06 -7.83 8.16
N TYR A 62 -12.34 -7.60 7.88
CA TYR A 62 -13.18 -6.74 8.73
C TYR A 62 -13.32 -7.27 10.16
N ASN A 63 -13.56 -8.58 10.33
CA ASN A 63 -13.65 -9.22 11.63
C ASN A 63 -12.34 -9.09 12.41
N LEU A 64 -11.19 -9.24 11.74
CA LEU A 64 -9.88 -9.02 12.34
C LEU A 64 -9.73 -7.58 12.83
N ILE A 65 -10.06 -6.59 12.00
CA ILE A 65 -10.01 -5.16 12.38
C ILE A 65 -10.95 -4.88 13.56
N LEU A 66 -12.18 -5.39 13.52
CA LEU A 66 -13.17 -5.21 14.59
C LEU A 66 -12.74 -5.90 15.90
N SER A 67 -11.89 -6.92 15.83
CA SER A 67 -11.32 -7.59 17.00
C SER A 67 -10.18 -6.79 17.67
N MET A 68 -9.52 -5.89 16.93
CA MET A 68 -8.34 -5.15 17.41
C MET A 68 -8.57 -4.41 18.72
N PRO A 69 -9.67 -3.66 18.94
CA PRO A 69 -9.90 -2.97 20.21
C PRO A 69 -9.95 -3.93 21.42
N ARG A 70 -10.42 -5.17 21.24
CA ARG A 70 -10.43 -6.18 22.30
C ARG A 70 -9.04 -6.72 22.59
N ARG A 71 -8.26 -7.00 21.52
CA ARG A 71 -6.86 -7.42 21.65
C ARG A 71 -6.01 -6.34 22.32
N CYS A 72 -6.15 -5.07 21.91
CA CYS A 72 -5.48 -3.95 22.56
C CYS A 72 -5.81 -3.85 24.05
N LYS A 73 -7.08 -4.02 24.43
CA LYS A 73 -7.48 -4.07 25.86
C LYS A 73 -6.80 -5.22 26.61
N ALA A 74 -6.70 -6.40 26.00
CA ALA A 74 -5.98 -7.53 26.58
C ALA A 74 -4.48 -7.24 26.74
N CYS A 75 -3.83 -6.60 25.76
CA CYS A 75 -2.41 -6.21 25.84
C CYS A 75 -2.14 -5.16 26.94
N ILE A 76 -3.05 -4.20 27.11
CA ILE A 76 -2.93 -3.21 28.19
C ILE A 76 -3.12 -3.90 29.55
N ALA A 77 -4.13 -4.79 29.66
CA ALA A 77 -4.38 -5.55 30.88
C ALA A 77 -3.25 -6.53 31.23
N SER A 78 -2.53 -7.06 30.22
CA SER A 78 -1.37 -7.92 30.43
C SER A 78 -0.10 -7.17 30.83
N CYS A 79 -0.16 -5.85 31.07
CA CYS A 79 0.98 -5.01 31.40
C CYS A 79 2.11 -5.17 30.35
N GLU A 80 1.74 -5.14 29.07
CA GLU A 80 2.63 -5.34 27.91
C GLU A 80 3.29 -6.73 27.81
N ARG A 81 2.92 -7.69 28.67
CA ARG A 81 3.35 -9.07 28.49
C ARG A 81 2.68 -9.68 27.26
N HIS A 82 3.41 -10.56 26.60
CA HIS A 82 2.97 -11.22 25.37
C HIS A 82 1.59 -11.87 25.58
N THR A 83 0.58 -11.34 24.90
CA THR A 83 -0.71 -11.98 24.74
C THR A 83 -0.60 -13.03 23.64
N PRO A 84 -1.33 -14.17 23.69
CA PRO A 84 -1.16 -15.31 22.78
C PRO A 84 -1.66 -15.08 21.34
N TYR A 85 -1.73 -13.83 20.88
CA TYR A 85 -2.32 -13.42 19.61
C TYR A 85 -1.32 -12.75 18.67
#